data_AF-A0A9E5C412-F1
#
_entry.id   AF-A0A9E5C412-F1
#
_cell.length_a   1.000
_cell.length_b   1.000
_cell.length_c   1.000
_cell.angle_alpha   90.00
_cell.angle_beta   90.00
_cell.angle_gamma   90.00
#
_symmetry.space_group_name_H-M   'P 1'
#
loop_
_entity.id
_entity.type
_entity.pdbx_description
1 polymer ?
#
loop_
_entity_poly.entity_id
_entity_poly.type
_entity_poly.pdbx_seq_one_letter_code
_entity_poly.pdbx_strand_id
1 'polypeptide(L)' 'LSLGALKVLRHYQRNGYPEASRPRVSGNVALEIEVLMESYLNHLVERDLRVPAFVRQVRRVREAG' A
#
# COMPACT_ATOMS: atom_id res chain seq x y z
N LEU A 1 0.65 8.99 -10.89
CA LEU A 1 1.21 9.75 -9.74
C LEU A 1 1.49 11.17 -10.16
N SER A 2 0.81 12.13 -9.53
CA SER A 2 1.06 13.55 -9.72
C SER A 2 2.42 13.97 -9.12
N LEU A 3 2.96 15.09 -9.59
CA LEU A 3 4.18 15.67 -9.02
C LEU A 3 4.01 16.05 -7.54
N GLY A 4 2.81 16.48 -7.14
CA GLY A 4 2.47 16.76 -5.75
C GLY A 4 2.58 15.51 -4.88
N ALA A 5 1.97 14.40 -5.31
CA ALA A 5 2.03 13.12 -4.61
C ALA A 5 3.48 12.61 -4.46
N LEU A 6 4.28 12.70 -5.52
CA LEU A 6 5.69 12.28 -5.49
C LEU A 6 6.53 13.10 -4.49
N LYS A 7 6.33 14.42 -4.42
CA LYS A 7 7.03 15.28 -3.46
C LYS A 7 6.67 14.91 -2.02
N VAL A 8 5.39 14.69 -1.74
CA VAL A 8 4.91 14.31 -0.40
C VAL A 8 5.43 12.93 0.00
N LEU A 9 5.32 11.92 -0.87
CA LEU A 9 5.87 10.59 -0.61
C LEU A 9 7.38 10.64 -0.34
N ARG A 10 8.11 11.45 -1.10
CA ARG A 10 9.55 11.64 -0.88
C ARG A 10 9.85 12.33 0.46
N HIS A 11 9.01 13.27 0.87
CA HIS A 11 9.10 13.90 2.19
C HIS A 11 8.87 12.89 3.31
N TYR A 12 7.86 12.02 3.18
CA TYR A 12 7.57 10.96 4.15
C TYR A 12 8.69 9.92 4.25
N GLN A 13 9.35 9.58 3.14
CA GLN A 13 10.48 8.63 3.13
C GLN A 13 11.72 9.13 3.89
N ARG A 14 11.88 10.45 4.03
CA ARG A 14 13.11 11.07 4.54
C ARG A 14 12.99 11.60 5.96
N ASN A 15 11.77 11.69 6.48
CA ASN A 15 11.48 12.42 7.70
C ASN A 15 10.64 11.56 8.66
N GLY A 16 10.85 11.77 9.96
CA GLY A 16 10.00 11.19 11.01
C GLY A 16 8.62 11.84 11.05
N TYR A 17 7.71 11.24 11.83
CA TYR A 17 6.32 11.72 11.97
C TYR A 17 6.18 13.22 12.35
N PRO A 18 6.99 13.80 13.26
CA PRO A 18 6.87 15.20 13.64
C PRO A 18 7.13 16.18 12.49
N GLU A 19 7.99 15.82 11.52
CA GLU A 19 8.33 16.62 10.34
C GLU A 19 7.42 16.27 9.15
N ALA A 20 7.02 15.00 9.03
CA ALA A 20 6.14 14.52 7.98
C ALA A 20 4.72 15.09 8.08
N SER A 21 4.23 15.36 9.30
CA SER A 21 2.87 15.87 9.54
C SER A 21 2.69 17.38 9.33
N ARG A 22 3.79 18.13 9.14
CA ARG A 22 3.76 19.61 9.04
C ARG A 22 3.19 20.16 7.72
N PRO A 23 3.47 19.58 6.53
CA PRO A 23 3.01 20.16 5.28
C PRO A 23 1.49 20.10 5.14
N ARG A 24 0.88 21.20 4.71
CA ARG A 24 -0.52 21.18 4.25
C ARG A 24 -0.56 20.55 2.86
N VAL A 25 -1.06 19.32 2.80
CA VAL A 25 -1.28 18.58 1.56
C VAL A 25 -2.70 18.90 1.06
N SER A 26 -2.87 19.17 -0.23
CA SER A 26 -4.21 19.37 -0.79
C SER A 26 -5.02 18.07 -0.76
N GLY A 27 -6.34 18.16 -0.62
CA GLY A 27 -7.21 16.98 -0.50
C GLY A 27 -7.05 15.98 -1.66
N ASN A 28 -6.92 16.47 -2.90
CA ASN A 28 -6.72 15.61 -4.06
C ASN A 28 -5.38 14.85 -4.02
N VAL A 29 -4.31 15.50 -3.55
CA VAL A 29 -3.00 14.85 -3.41
C VAL A 29 -3.01 13.84 -2.27
N ALA A 30 -3.70 14.16 -1.16
CA ALA A 30 -3.85 13.24 -0.04
C ALA A 30 -4.60 11.96 -0.46
N LEU A 31 -5.72 12.10 -1.18
CA LEU A 31 -6.49 10.97 -1.70
C LEU A 31 -5.67 10.11 -2.67
N GLU A 32 -4.90 10.72 -3.57
CA GLU A 32 -4.03 9.98 -4.49
C GLU A 32 -2.97 9.15 -3.73
N ILE A 33 -2.39 9.70 -2.68
CA ILE A 33 -1.42 9.01 -1.82
C ILE A 33 -2.09 7.88 -1.04
N GLU A 34 -3.28 8.11 -0.50
CA GLU A 34 -4.04 7.12 0.26
C GLU A 34 -4.34 5.88 -0.60
N VAL A 35 -4.92 6.07 -1.79
CA VAL A 35 -5.21 4.99 -2.74
C VAL A 35 -3.94 4.22 -3.12
N LEU A 36 -2.83 4.92 -3.36
CA LEU A 36 -1.55 4.29 -3.66
C LEU A 36 -1.05 3.45 -2.49
N MET A 37 -1.12 3.98 -1.27
CA MET A 37 -0.59 3.31 -0.10
C MET A 37 -1.42 2.11 0.32
N GLU A 38 -2.75 2.22 0.22
CA GLU A 38 -3.65 1.09 0.37
C GLU A 38 -3.28 -0.04 -0.60
N SER A 39 -3.15 0.28 -1.89
CA SER A 39 -2.78 -0.70 -2.93
C SER A 39 -1.43 -1.36 -2.67
N TYR A 40 -0.43 -0.57 -2.25
CA TYR A 40 0.90 -1.08 -1.93
C TYR A 40 0.90 -2.00 -0.71
N LEU A 41 0.20 -1.60 0.36
CA LEU A 41 0.09 -2.41 1.57
C LEU A 41 -0.66 -3.71 1.29
N ASN A 42 -1.76 -3.67 0.54
CA ASN A 42 -2.49 -4.86 0.11
C ASN A 42 -1.57 -5.80 -0.69
N HIS A 43 -0.80 -5.26 -1.65
CA HIS A 43 0.15 -6.06 -2.41
C HIS A 43 1.21 -6.74 -1.53
N LEU A 44 1.78 -6.01 -0.57
CA LEU A 44 2.76 -6.58 0.37
C LEU A 44 2.13 -7.67 1.25
N VAL A 45 0.94 -7.41 1.78
CA VAL A 45 0.22 -8.34 2.65
C VAL A 45 -0.18 -9.61 1.91
N GLU A 46 -0.75 -9.49 0.70
CA GLU A 46 -1.12 -10.63 -0.13
C GLU A 46 0.11 -11.50 -0.50
N ARG A 47 1.23 -10.85 -0.78
CA ARG A 47 2.50 -11.53 -1.07
C ARG A 47 3.00 -12.30 0.15
N ASP A 48 3.03 -11.65 1.31
CA ASP A 48 3.63 -12.21 2.52
C ASP A 48 2.73 -13.28 3.16
N LEU A 49 1.41 -13.12 3.11
CA LEU A 49 0.44 -14.12 3.58
C LEU A 49 0.34 -15.33 2.65
N ARG A 50 0.96 -15.33 1.47
CA ARG A 50 0.86 -16.38 0.44
C ARG A 50 -0.60 -16.79 0.16
N VAL A 51 -1.57 -15.89 0.37
CA VAL A 51 -3.01 -16.22 0.33
C VAL A 51 -3.40 -16.92 -0.96
N PRO A 52 -2.95 -16.47 -2.16
CA PRO A 52 -3.28 -17.18 -3.39
C PRO A 52 -2.72 -18.60 -3.42
N ALA A 53 -1.54 -18.84 -2.85
CA ALA A 53 -0.94 -20.18 -2.80
C ALA A 53 -1.68 -21.09 -1.80
N PHE A 54 -2.05 -20.56 -0.64
CA PHE A 54 -2.86 -21.28 0.35
C PHE A 54 -4.24 -21.64 -0.22
N VAL A 55 -4.94 -20.70 -0.86
CA VAL A 55 -6.24 -20.95 -1.52
C VAL A 55 -6.11 -22.02 -2.62
N ARG A 56 -5.05 -21.96 -3.44
CA ARG A 56 -4.76 -23.02 -4.44
C ARG A 56 -4.48 -24.38 -3.78
N GLN A 57 -3.81 -24.41 -2.63
CA GLN A 57 -3.55 -25.63 -1.90
C GLN A 57 -4.84 -26.24 -1.34
N VAL A 58 -5.70 -25.44 -0.71
CA VAL A 58 -6.99 -25.89 -0.17
C VAL A 58 -7.90 -26.43 -1.28
N ARG A 59 -7.97 -25.75 -2.44
CA ARG A 59 -8.73 -26.25 -3.61
C ARG A 59 -8.24 -27.62 -4.06
N ARG A 60 -6.92 -27.80 -4.23
CA ARG A 60 -6.33 -29.10 -4.60
C ARG A 60 -6.65 -30.21 -3.61
N VAL A 61 -6.63 -29.93 -2.30
CA VAL A 61 -7.00 -30.92 -1.27
C VAL A 61 -8.49 -31.29 -1.35
N ARG A 62 -9.38 -30.33 -1.65
CA ARG A 62 -10.82 -30.60 -1.81
C ARG A 62 -11.18 -31.36 -3.08
N GLU A 63 -10.40 -31.23 -4.15
CA GLU A 63 -10.64 -31.89 -5.44
C GLU A 63 -10.07 -33.32 -5.50
N ALA A 64 -9.11 -33.64 -4.62
CA ALA A 64 -8.44 -34.94 -4.57
C ALA A 64 -9.05 -35.95 -3.57
N GLY A 65 -10.08 -35.56 -2.82
CA GLY A 65 -10.84 -36.41 -1.90
C GLY A 65 -12.31 -36.41 -2.23
#